data_AF-A0AAV3VW63-F1
#
_entry.id   AF-A0AAV3VW63-F1
#
_cell.length_a   1.000
_cell.length_b   1.000
_cell.length_c   1.000
_cell.angle_alpha   90.00
_cell.angle_beta   90.00
_cell.angle_gamma   90.00
#
_symmetry.space_group_name_H-M   'P 1'
#
loop_
_entity.id
_entity.type
_entity.pdbx_description
1 polymer ?
#
loop_
_entity_poly.entity_id
_entity_poly.type
_entity_poly.pdbx_seq_one_letter_code
_entity_poly.pdbx_strand_id
1 'polypeptide(L)' 'MKKMKELPILFGEKELCCGCSACYAICPKSAIYMVLDEEGFPYPKIETEKCVRCYKCIAVCPIKIKERSR' A
#
# COMPACT_ATOMS: atom_id res chain seq x y z
N MET A 1 23.69 5.98 -14.15
CA MET A 1 23.11 5.03 -13.18
C MET A 1 21.60 5.22 -13.08
N LYS A 2 20.78 4.18 -13.27
CA LYS A 2 19.34 4.27 -12.99
C LYS A 2 19.15 4.17 -11.47
N LYS A 3 18.63 5.22 -10.82
CA LYS A 3 18.27 5.19 -9.40
C LYS A 3 17.29 4.02 -9.18
N MET A 4 17.68 3.02 -8.40
CA MET A 4 16.76 1.96 -7.96
C MET A 4 15.72 2.60 -7.05
N LYS A 5 14.46 2.60 -7.49
CA LYS A 5 13.35 3.01 -6.64
C LYS A 5 13.11 1.95 -5.58
N GLU A 6 12.75 2.36 -4.38
CA GLU A 6 12.40 1.45 -3.29
C GLU A 6 10.96 0.93 -3.44
N LEU A 7 10.62 -0.13 -2.71
CA LEU A 7 9.25 -0.62 -2.67
C LEU A 7 8.40 0.28 -1.76
N PRO A 8 7.16 0.63 -2.10
CA PRO A 8 6.31 1.40 -1.19
C PRO A 8 5.92 0.59 0.05
N ILE A 9 5.98 1.24 1.22
CA ILE A 9 5.49 0.69 2.49
C ILE A 9 4.01 1.05 2.66
N LEU A 10 3.12 0.05 2.59
CA LEU A 10 1.68 0.30 2.64
C LEU A 10 1.20 0.67 4.05
N PHE A 11 1.78 0.05 5.09
CA PHE A 11 1.60 0.37 6.50
C PHE A 11 2.85 -0.10 7.26
N GLY A 12 3.17 0.57 8.38
CA GLY A 12 4.29 0.18 9.25
C GLY A 12 3.82 -0.68 10.42
N GLU A 13 2.71 -0.27 11.02
CA GLU A 13 1.99 -0.97 12.10
C GLU A 13 0.55 -1.25 11.63
N LYS A 14 -0.07 -2.31 12.15
CA LYS A 14 -1.40 -2.78 11.70
C LYS A 14 -2.47 -1.69 11.87
N GLU A 15 -2.38 -0.94 12.96
CA GLU A 15 -3.23 0.17 13.38
C GLU A 15 -3.23 1.33 12.37
N LEU A 16 -2.19 1.42 11.54
CA LEU A 16 -2.06 2.41 10.47
C LEU A 16 -2.67 1.94 9.13
N CYS A 17 -3.40 0.81 9.12
CA CYS A 17 -4.16 0.31 7.99
C CYS A 17 -5.62 0.07 8.39
N CYS A 18 -6.56 0.75 7.72
CA CYS A 18 -7.99 0.56 7.98
C CYS A 18 -8.66 -0.50 7.07
N GLY A 19 -7.91 -1.25 6.28
CA GLY A 19 -8.47 -2.31 5.42
C GLY A 19 -9.33 -1.83 4.23
N CYS A 20 -9.42 -0.52 3.96
CA CYS A 20 -10.33 0.06 2.95
C CYS A 20 -10.06 -0.34 1.48
N SER A 21 -8.97 -1.07 1.20
CA SER A 21 -8.61 -1.55 -0.14
C SER A 21 -8.37 -0.49 -1.22
N ALA A 22 -8.25 0.80 -0.87
CA ALA A 22 -7.95 1.86 -1.84
C ALA A 22 -6.61 1.64 -2.57
N CYS A 23 -5.58 1.18 -1.84
CA CYS A 23 -4.27 0.87 -2.42
C CYS A 23 -4.33 -0.29 -3.42
N TYR A 24 -5.16 -1.31 -3.16
CA TYR A 24 -5.46 -2.40 -4.08
C TYR A 24 -6.11 -1.86 -5.36
N ALA A 25 -7.20 -1.10 -5.21
CA ALA A 25 -8.00 -0.60 -6.34
C ALA A 25 -7.22 0.35 -7.27
N ILE A 26 -6.36 1.22 -6.72
CA ILE A 26 -5.62 2.20 -7.53
C ILE A 26 -4.41 1.60 -8.28
N CYS A 27 -3.99 0.37 -7.94
CA CYS A 27 -2.74 -0.18 -8.43
C CYS A 27 -2.85 -0.56 -9.93
N PRO A 28 -2.17 0.15 -10.85
CA PRO A 28 -2.35 -0.07 -12.29
C PRO A 28 -1.74 -1.38 -12.81
N LYS A 29 -1.04 -2.12 -11.94
CA LYS A 29 -0.41 -3.41 -12.26
C LYS A 29 -1.02 -4.56 -11.46
N SER A 30 -2.08 -4.31 -10.70
CA SER A 30 -2.69 -5.30 -9.80
C SER A 30 -1.64 -6.00 -8.93
N ALA A 31 -0.62 -5.25 -8.51
CA ALA A 31 0.52 -5.76 -7.75
C ALA A 31 0.23 -5.80 -6.24
N ILE A 32 -1.00 -5.52 -5.83
CA ILE A 32 -1.42 -5.53 -4.44
C ILE A 32 -2.55 -6.55 -4.33
N TYR A 33 -2.57 -7.33 -3.25
CA TYR A 33 -3.65 -8.23 -2.88
C TYR A 33 -3.95 -8.09 -1.38
N MET A 34 -5.16 -8.43 -0.96
CA MET A 34 -5.57 -8.35 0.43
C MET A 34 -5.46 -9.72 1.09
N VAL A 35 -4.88 -9.78 2.27
CA VAL A 35 -4.75 -11.00 3.08
C VAL A 35 -5.39 -10.75 4.44
N LEU A 36 -6.26 -11.66 4.84
CA LEU A 36 -6.86 -11.63 6.17
C LEU A 36 -5.81 -12.06 7.20
N ASP A 37 -5.79 -11.39 8.35
CA ASP A 37 -5.10 -11.92 9.52
C ASP A 37 -5.98 -12.90 10.30
N GLU A 38 -5.52 -13.33 11.47
CA GLU A 38 -6.19 -14.32 12.33
C GLU A 38 -7.56 -13.86 12.82
N GLU A 39 -7.80 -12.55 12.88
CA GLU A 39 -9.07 -11.95 13.31
C GLU A 39 -10.01 -11.68 12.11
N GLY A 40 -9.56 -11.99 10.89
CA GLY A 40 -10.31 -11.74 9.67
C GLY A 40 -10.19 -10.32 9.14
N PHE A 41 -9.23 -9.51 9.63
CA PHE A 41 -9.04 -8.15 9.15
C PHE A 41 -8.14 -8.13 7.89
N PRO A 42 -8.54 -7.43 6.81
CA PRO A 42 -7.79 -7.44 5.56
C PRO A 42 -6.61 -6.45 5.56
N TYR A 43 -5.40 -6.96 5.31
CA TYR A 43 -4.18 -6.18 5.12
C TYR A 43 -3.61 -6.32 3.70
N PRO A 44 -3.14 -5.22 3.10
CA PRO A 44 -2.59 -5.28 1.76
C PRO A 44 -1.15 -5.82 1.76
N LYS A 45 -0.85 -6.72 0.82
CA LYS A 45 0.51 -7.19 0.51
C LYS A 45 0.89 -6.83 -0.92
N ILE A 46 2.18 -6.56 -1.16
CA ILE A 46 2.71 -6.24 -2.49
C ILE A 46 3.36 -7.48 -3.10
N GLU A 47 2.95 -7.81 -4.32
CA GLU A 47 3.71 -8.69 -5.19
C GLU A 47 4.83 -7.90 -5.89
N THR A 48 6.06 -8.10 -5.41
CA THR A 48 7.22 -7.28 -5.76
C THR A 48 7.57 -7.32 -7.24
N GLU A 49 7.32 -8.46 -7.89
CA GLU A 49 7.60 -8.70 -9.32
C GLU A 49 6.68 -7.87 -10.24
N LYS A 50 5.43 -7.62 -9.83
CA LYS A 50 4.49 -6.76 -10.58
C LYS A 50 4.63 -5.27 -10.23
N CYS A 51 5.23 -4.95 -9.09
CA CYS A 51 5.29 -3.58 -8.59
C CYS A 51 6.31 -2.71 -9.37
N VAL A 52 5.78 -1.79 -10.17
CA VAL A 52 6.57 -0.79 -10.91
C VAL A 52 6.98 0.44 -10.08
N ARG A 53 6.72 0.43 -8.77
CA ARG A 53 7.11 1.49 -7.82
C ARG A 53 6.64 2.88 -8.28
N CYS A 54 5.36 2.96 -8.65
CA CYS A 54 4.70 4.21 -9.07
C CYS A 54 4.12 5.03 -7.91
N TYR A 55 4.07 4.47 -6.69
CA TYR A 55 3.61 5.11 -5.45
C TYR A 55 2.17 5.63 -5.44
N LYS A 56 1.32 5.29 -6.42
CA LYS A 56 -0.11 5.60 -6.41
C LYS A 56 -0.84 5.05 -5.19
N CYS A 57 -0.43 3.88 -4.68
CA CYS A 57 -0.95 3.29 -3.45
C CYS A 57 -0.74 4.16 -2.21
N ILE A 58 0.36 4.93 -2.15
CA ILE A 58 0.64 5.86 -1.06
C ILE A 58 -0.19 7.13 -1.24
N ALA A 59 -0.24 7.65 -2.46
CA ALA A 59 -0.99 8.87 -2.78
C ALA A 59 -2.50 8.75 -2.56
N VAL A 60 -3.09 7.56 -2.76
CA VAL A 60 -4.52 7.35 -2.52
C VAL A 60 -4.86 7.11 -1.04
N CYS A 61 -3.87 6.80 -0.20
CA CYS A 61 -4.13 6.36 1.17
C CYS A 61 -4.47 7.57 2.08
N PRO A 62 -5.71 7.68 2.59
CA PRO A 62 -6.11 8.83 3.40
C PRO A 62 -5.35 8.90 4.73
N ILE A 63 -4.89 7.77 5.27
CA ILE A 63 -4.07 7.72 6.49
C ILE A 63 -2.70 8.36 6.25
N LYS A 64 -2.07 8.08 5.10
CA LYS A 64 -0.76 8.64 4.73
C LYS A 64 -0.82 10.13 4.38
N ILE A 65 -1.98 10.64 3.93
CA ILE A 65 -2.16 12.06 3.61
C ILE A 65 -2.28 12.91 4.89
N LYS A 66 -2.94 12.40 5.94
CA LYS A 66 -3.15 13.15 7.20
C LYS A 66 -1.86 13.53 7.94
N GLU A 67 -0.77 12.80 7.72
CA GLU A 67 0.56 13.09 8.29
C GLU A 67 1.23 14.34 7.70
N ARG A 68 0.73 14.87 6.56
CA ARG A 68 1.28 16.09 5.91
C ARG A 68 0.57 17.38 6.31
N SER A 69 -0.48 17.28 7.14
CA SER A 69 -1.33 18.41 7.55
C SER A 69 -1.23 18.71 9.05
N ARG A 70 -0.17 18.22 9.70
CA ARG A 70 0.17 18.51 11.10
C ARG A 70 1.51 19.22 11.16
#